data_AF-A0A934N8H7-F1
#
_entry.id   AF-A0A934N8H7-F1
#
_cell.length_a   1.000
_cell.length_b   1.000
_cell.length_c   1.000
_cell.angle_alpha   90.00
_cell.angle_beta   90.00
_cell.angle_gamma   90.00
#
_symmetry.space_group_name_H-M   'P 1'
#
loop_
_entity.id
_entity.type
_entity.pdbx_description
1 polymer ?
#
loop_
_entity_poly.entity_id
_entity_poly.type
_entity_poly.pdbx_seq_one_letter_code
_entity_poly.pdbx_strand_id
1 'polypeptide(L)'
;TSEGGQINASGNLALAANNIDLLVVTDSQDSYSFVGGGGNSTEKRDHNETLTGTTLNAGGALTLVSQQDIFSQGSTLSGGEGIGLAAGGDVLLVSAVANNSSFEEVKTKKKSTFGSKRKTVTTTSESTINQGTSLASGGDVQILSGSDILLAGSTVNADGNIALQAEDDIQLLSTVDQTSK
;
A
#
# COMPACT_ATOMS: atom_id res chain seq x y z
N THR A 1 2.68 5.97 -17.24
CA THR A 1 2.43 4.89 -16.26
C THR A 1 3.74 4.31 -15.78
N SER A 2 3.85 4.07 -14.48
CA SER A 2 4.92 3.31 -13.82
C SER A 2 4.28 2.31 -12.86
N GLU A 3 4.82 1.10 -12.78
CA GLU A 3 4.35 0.02 -11.91
C GLU A 3 5.55 -0.50 -11.11
N GLY A 4 5.58 -0.26 -9.79
CA GLY A 4 6.70 -0.67 -8.94
C GLY A 4 8.08 -0.10 -9.33
N GLY A 5 8.12 0.91 -10.21
CA GLY A 5 9.35 1.49 -10.73
C GLY A 5 10.03 2.41 -9.72
N GLN A 6 11.34 2.62 -9.86
CA GLN A 6 12.10 3.54 -9.01
C GLN A 6 12.90 4.54 -9.86
N ILE A 7 12.74 5.84 -9.57
CA ILE A 7 13.50 6.92 -10.20
C ILE A 7 14.15 7.77 -9.10
N ASN A 8 15.47 7.99 -9.21
CA ASN A 8 16.24 8.81 -8.28
C ASN A 8 16.97 9.91 -9.04
N ALA A 9 16.76 11.17 -8.67
CA ALA A 9 17.50 12.32 -9.15
C ALA A 9 18.23 12.98 -7.98
N SER A 10 19.50 13.33 -8.16
CA SER A 10 20.27 14.06 -7.13
C SER A 10 19.89 15.53 -7.01
N GLY A 11 19.21 16.09 -8.01
CA GLY A 11 18.62 17.42 -8.00
C GLY A 11 17.13 17.33 -8.26
N ASN A 12 16.60 18.19 -9.14
CA ASN A 12 15.18 18.20 -9.47
C ASN A 12 14.79 16.98 -10.31
N LEU A 13 13.58 16.46 -10.08
CA LEU A 13 12.91 15.48 -10.94
C LEU A 13 11.62 16.11 -11.46
N ALA A 14 11.49 16.23 -12.78
CA ALA A 14 10.28 16.73 -13.42
C ALA A 14 9.73 15.68 -14.39
N LEU A 15 8.46 15.31 -14.25
CA LEU A 15 7.74 14.51 -15.23
C LEU A 15 6.56 15.33 -15.77
N ALA A 16 6.43 15.36 -17.10
CA ALA A 16 5.31 15.98 -17.79
C ALA A 16 4.71 14.96 -18.77
N ALA A 17 3.39 14.76 -18.71
CA ALA A 17 2.70 13.82 -19.57
C ALA A 17 1.24 14.23 -19.78
N ASN A 18 0.52 13.49 -20.63
CA ASN A 18 -0.92 13.65 -20.72
C ASN A 18 -1.62 13.18 -19.44
N ASN A 19 -1.27 11.98 -18.98
CA ASN A 19 -1.65 11.39 -17.69
C ASN A 19 -0.39 10.89 -16.99
N ILE A 20 -0.38 10.94 -15.66
CA ILE A 20 0.68 10.32 -14.85
C ILE A 20 0.05 9.31 -13.91
N ASP A 21 0.26 8.02 -14.20
CA ASP A 21 -0.15 6.92 -13.33
C ASP A 21 1.06 6.30 -12.62
N LEU A 22 1.01 6.27 -11.30
CA LEU A 22 1.99 5.66 -10.41
C LEU A 22 1.32 4.51 -9.66
N LEU A 23 1.65 3.29 -10.03
CA LEU A 23 0.91 2.09 -9.64
C LEU A 23 1.75 1.15 -8.78
N VAL A 24 1.03 0.32 -8.04
CA VAL A 24 1.57 -0.75 -7.21
C VAL A 24 1.70 -2.04 -8.02
N VAL A 25 2.68 -2.86 -7.67
CA VAL A 25 2.76 -4.27 -8.05
C VAL A 25 2.51 -5.11 -6.80
N THR A 26 1.58 -6.06 -6.90
CA THR A 26 1.29 -7.02 -5.82
C THR A 26 2.02 -8.32 -6.09
N ASP A 27 2.89 -8.71 -5.17
CA ASP A 27 3.50 -10.05 -5.14
C ASP A 27 2.74 -10.92 -4.15
N SER A 28 2.49 -12.19 -4.50
CA SER A 28 1.71 -13.11 -3.69
C SER A 28 2.48 -14.40 -3.43
N GLN A 29 2.51 -14.82 -2.18
CA GLN A 29 3.26 -15.97 -1.71
C GLN A 29 2.38 -16.89 -0.87
N ASP A 30 2.24 -18.13 -1.33
CA ASP A 30 1.55 -19.20 -0.62
C ASP A 30 2.56 -20.17 0.01
N SER A 31 2.30 -20.59 1.24
CA SER A 31 3.07 -21.62 1.92
C SER A 31 2.18 -22.72 2.48
N TYR A 32 2.70 -23.95 2.46
CA TYR A 32 2.04 -25.12 2.99
C TYR A 32 3.04 -25.95 3.78
N SER A 33 2.65 -26.40 4.98
CA SER A 33 3.42 -27.40 5.71
C SER A 33 2.53 -28.40 6.43
N PHE A 34 3.01 -29.63 6.51
CA PHE A 34 2.40 -30.70 7.28
C PHE A 34 3.47 -31.47 8.04
N VAL A 35 3.26 -31.61 9.35
CA VAL A 35 4.13 -32.38 10.22
C VAL A 35 3.27 -33.30 11.06
N GLY A 36 3.44 -34.62 10.97
CA GLY A 36 2.64 -35.53 11.79
C GLY A 36 2.78 -37.02 11.47
N GLY A 37 2.23 -37.82 12.37
CA GLY A 37 2.19 -39.28 12.29
C GLY A 37 1.46 -39.90 13.49
N GLY A 38 0.89 -41.09 13.31
CA GLY A 38 0.30 -41.87 14.43
C GLY A 38 -0.93 -41.23 15.11
N GLY A 39 -1.57 -40.24 14.47
CA GLY A 39 -2.75 -39.55 15.00
C GLY A 39 -2.47 -38.20 15.67
N ASN A 40 -1.21 -37.74 15.69
CA ASN A 40 -0.86 -36.35 15.96
C ASN A 40 -0.39 -35.69 14.66
N SER A 41 -0.89 -34.50 14.34
CA SER A 41 -0.44 -33.75 13.18
C SER A 41 -0.65 -32.25 13.36
N THR A 42 0.18 -31.46 12.71
CA THR A 42 0.04 -30.03 12.53
C THR A 42 0.05 -29.75 11.04
N GLU A 43 -0.98 -29.07 10.56
CA GLU A 43 -1.07 -28.53 9.21
C GLU A 43 -1.05 -27.01 9.29
N LYS A 44 -0.25 -26.36 8.43
CA LYS A 44 -0.23 -24.91 8.27
C LYS A 44 -0.37 -24.50 6.81
N ARG A 45 -1.13 -23.44 6.59
CA ARG A 45 -1.24 -22.78 5.28
C ARG A 45 -1.17 -21.28 5.52
N ASP A 46 -0.36 -20.59 4.74
CA ASP A 46 -0.24 -19.14 4.83
C ASP A 46 -0.31 -18.56 3.42
N HIS A 47 -1.00 -17.44 3.30
CA HIS A 47 -1.07 -16.61 2.10
C HIS A 47 -0.63 -15.20 2.49
N ASN A 48 0.33 -14.64 1.78
CA ASN A 48 0.76 -13.26 2.02
C ASN A 48 0.87 -12.50 0.71
N GLU A 49 0.37 -11.27 0.72
CA GLU A 49 0.54 -10.29 -0.35
C GLU A 49 1.51 -9.18 0.09
N THR A 50 2.43 -8.81 -0.79
CA THR A 50 3.35 -7.68 -0.61
C THR A 50 3.13 -6.67 -1.72
N LEU A 51 3.05 -5.39 -1.34
CA LEU A 51 2.83 -4.28 -2.26
C LEU A 51 4.14 -3.54 -2.51
N THR A 52 4.47 -3.34 -3.78
CA THR A 52 5.60 -2.51 -4.22
C THR A 52 5.09 -1.37 -5.09
N GLY A 53 4.98 -0.18 -4.50
CA GLY A 53 4.60 1.04 -5.19
C GLY A 53 5.71 1.64 -6.05
N THR A 54 5.34 2.56 -6.95
CA THR A 54 6.32 3.39 -7.63
C THR A 54 7.02 4.31 -6.64
N THR A 55 8.32 4.52 -6.79
CA THR A 55 9.13 5.41 -5.95
C THR A 55 9.78 6.51 -6.81
N LEU A 56 9.49 7.76 -6.49
CA LEU A 56 10.08 8.94 -7.13
C LEU A 56 10.83 9.77 -6.08
N ASN A 57 12.15 9.86 -6.22
CA ASN A 57 13.00 10.60 -5.29
C ASN A 57 13.74 11.72 -6.03
N ALA A 58 13.53 12.96 -5.59
CA ALA A 58 14.28 14.13 -6.01
C ALA A 58 15.09 14.68 -4.83
N GLY A 59 16.40 14.87 -5.02
CA GLY A 59 17.24 15.58 -4.05
C GLY A 59 16.90 17.08 -3.95
N GLY A 60 16.36 17.65 -5.03
CA GLY A 60 15.78 19.00 -5.07
C GLY A 60 14.26 18.94 -5.09
N ALA A 61 13.62 19.68 -6.01
CA ALA A 61 12.17 19.65 -6.18
C ALA A 61 11.69 18.45 -7.02
N LEU A 62 10.61 17.82 -6.58
CA LEU A 62 9.83 16.86 -7.39
C LEU A 62 8.64 17.61 -8.02
N THR A 63 8.52 17.57 -9.34
CA THR A 63 7.42 18.20 -10.08
C THR A 63 6.75 17.20 -11.01
N LEU A 64 5.43 17.05 -10.87
CA LEU A 64 4.58 16.20 -11.70
C LEU A 64 3.53 17.08 -12.35
N VAL A 65 3.53 17.15 -13.68
CA VAL A 65 2.57 17.93 -14.46
C VAL A 65 1.83 17.02 -15.43
N SER A 66 0.50 16.93 -15.29
CA SER A 66 -0.36 16.27 -16.26
C SER A 66 -1.30 17.26 -16.96
N GLN A 67 -1.63 16.98 -18.21
CA GLN A 67 -2.67 17.74 -18.92
C GLN A 67 -4.08 17.32 -18.50
N GLN A 68 -4.24 16.07 -18.09
CA GLN A 68 -5.47 15.49 -17.57
C GLN A 68 -5.22 15.11 -16.12
N ASP A 69 -4.89 13.84 -15.81
CA ASP A 69 -4.96 13.38 -14.43
C ASP A 69 -3.59 12.95 -13.88
N ILE A 70 -3.44 13.07 -12.56
CA ILE A 70 -2.39 12.42 -11.78
C ILE A 70 -3.06 11.36 -10.90
N PHE A 71 -2.77 10.10 -11.16
CA PHE A 71 -3.23 8.98 -10.36
C PHE A 71 -2.04 8.31 -9.66
N SER A 72 -2.12 8.13 -8.35
CA SER A 72 -1.11 7.44 -7.57
C SER A 72 -1.76 6.47 -6.59
N GLN A 73 -1.32 5.21 -6.63
CA GLN A 73 -1.76 4.16 -5.73
C GLN A 73 -0.56 3.55 -5.00
N GLY A 74 -0.55 3.66 -3.66
CA GLY A 74 0.49 3.07 -2.80
C GLY A 74 1.94 3.47 -3.12
N SER A 75 2.14 4.60 -3.78
CA SER A 75 3.46 5.03 -4.26
C SER A 75 4.16 5.96 -3.25
N THR A 76 5.48 6.08 -3.36
CA THR A 76 6.31 6.96 -2.51
C THR A 76 6.91 8.08 -3.34
N LEU A 77 6.64 9.32 -2.96
CA LEU A 77 7.08 10.54 -3.64
C LEU A 77 7.87 11.40 -2.66
N SER A 78 9.11 11.74 -3.00
CA SER A 78 10.00 12.52 -2.13
C SER A 78 10.68 13.65 -2.89
N GLY A 79 10.70 14.83 -2.27
CA GLY A 79 11.41 16.02 -2.77
C GLY A 79 12.18 16.70 -1.65
N GLY A 80 13.49 16.89 -1.81
CA GLY A 80 14.34 17.54 -0.80
C GLY A 80 14.03 19.02 -0.61
N GLU A 81 13.58 19.73 -1.64
CA GLU A 81 13.27 21.17 -1.59
C GLU A 81 11.78 21.49 -1.73
N GLY A 82 10.98 20.52 -2.19
CA GLY A 82 9.56 20.75 -2.49
C GLY A 82 8.93 19.62 -3.30
N ILE A 83 7.61 19.49 -3.23
CA ILE A 83 6.81 18.65 -4.14
C ILE A 83 5.72 19.50 -4.76
N GLY A 84 5.62 19.50 -6.09
CA GLY A 84 4.55 20.13 -6.85
C GLY A 84 3.82 19.12 -7.73
N LEU A 85 2.53 18.93 -7.50
CA LEU A 85 1.63 18.17 -8.37
C LEU A 85 0.67 19.15 -9.05
N ALA A 86 0.57 19.10 -10.38
CA ALA A 86 -0.38 19.91 -11.14
C ALA A 86 -1.06 19.06 -12.22
N ALA A 87 -2.39 18.98 -12.14
CA ALA A 87 -3.23 18.28 -13.10
C ALA A 87 -4.25 19.25 -13.70
N GLY A 88 -4.53 19.10 -15.01
CA GLY A 88 -5.62 19.83 -15.67
C GLY A 88 -7.00 19.24 -15.38
N GLY A 89 -7.06 17.97 -15.01
CA GLY A 89 -8.18 17.26 -14.41
C GLY A 89 -7.84 16.95 -12.96
N ASP A 90 -7.93 15.69 -12.55
CA ASP A 90 -7.91 15.29 -11.14
C ASP A 90 -6.51 14.95 -10.59
N VAL A 91 -6.35 15.12 -9.27
CA VAL A 91 -5.25 14.50 -8.52
C VAL A 91 -5.80 13.48 -7.52
N LEU A 92 -5.55 12.20 -7.80
CA LEU A 92 -6.05 11.08 -7.02
C LEU A 92 -4.87 10.33 -6.37
N LEU A 93 -4.71 10.46 -5.06
CA LEU A 93 -3.70 9.78 -4.27
C LEU A 93 -4.38 8.77 -3.34
N VAL A 94 -4.31 7.49 -3.67
CA VAL A 94 -5.11 6.44 -3.03
C VAL A 94 -4.24 5.31 -2.48
N SER A 95 -4.88 4.47 -1.65
CA SER A 95 -4.25 3.28 -1.09
C SER A 95 -4.36 2.06 -2.02
N ALA A 96 -3.30 1.26 -2.04
CA ALA A 96 -3.33 -0.13 -2.48
C ALA A 96 -3.76 -1.04 -1.32
N VAL A 97 -4.29 -2.22 -1.63
CA VAL A 97 -4.76 -3.20 -0.64
C VAL A 97 -3.98 -4.50 -0.77
N ALA A 98 -3.49 -5.03 0.35
CA ALA A 98 -2.90 -6.35 0.48
C ALA A 98 -3.73 -7.22 1.43
N ASN A 99 -3.92 -8.48 1.09
CA ASN A 99 -4.65 -9.45 1.87
C ASN A 99 -3.74 -10.60 2.29
N ASN A 100 -3.76 -10.92 3.57
CA ASN A 100 -2.99 -11.99 4.15
C ASN A 100 -3.92 -12.95 4.87
N SER A 101 -3.62 -14.25 4.83
CA SER A 101 -4.32 -15.25 5.64
C SER A 101 -3.37 -16.29 6.20
N SER A 102 -3.73 -16.84 7.36
CA SER A 102 -3.03 -17.96 7.98
C SER A 102 -4.05 -18.97 8.49
N PHE A 103 -3.68 -20.23 8.40
CA PHE A 103 -4.47 -21.36 8.86
C PHE A 103 -3.55 -22.34 9.58
N GLU A 104 -3.94 -22.77 10.77
CA GLU A 104 -3.26 -23.81 11.52
C GLU A 104 -4.29 -24.82 12.06
N GLU A 105 -4.08 -26.10 11.75
CA GLU A 105 -4.84 -27.20 12.34
C GLU A 105 -3.91 -28.13 13.11
N VAL A 106 -4.18 -28.30 14.40
CA VAL A 106 -3.45 -29.22 15.28
C VAL A 106 -4.37 -30.35 15.71
N LYS A 107 -4.06 -31.56 15.26
CA LYS A 107 -4.69 -32.81 15.69
C LYS A 107 -3.79 -33.49 16.72
N THR A 108 -4.37 -33.89 17.84
CA THR A 108 -3.69 -34.67 18.89
C THR A 108 -4.51 -35.90 19.25
N LYS A 109 -3.83 -37.03 19.46
CA LYS A 109 -4.42 -38.28 19.90
C LYS A 109 -3.70 -38.78 21.14
N LYS A 110 -4.42 -38.86 22.26
CA LYS A 110 -3.91 -39.39 23.54
C LYS A 110 -4.53 -40.75 23.84
N LYS A 111 -3.70 -41.77 24.07
CA LYS A 111 -4.16 -43.07 24.58
C LYS A 111 -4.59 -42.94 26.05
N SER A 112 -5.67 -43.60 26.42
CA SER A 112 -6.24 -43.66 27.77
C SER A 112 -6.60 -45.11 28.10
N THR A 113 -6.77 -45.42 29.39
CA THR A 113 -7.08 -46.77 29.91
C THR A 113 -8.37 -47.40 29.36
N PHE A 114 -9.27 -46.60 28.77
CA PHE A 114 -10.54 -47.06 28.15
C PHE A 114 -10.69 -46.66 26.66
N GLY A 115 -9.58 -46.37 25.96
CA GLY A 115 -9.61 -46.01 24.53
C GLY A 115 -8.72 -44.81 24.18
N SER A 116 -8.87 -44.24 22.98
CA SER A 116 -8.11 -43.04 22.57
C SER A 116 -8.99 -41.80 22.51
N LYS A 117 -8.53 -40.68 23.08
CA LYS A 117 -9.14 -39.35 22.90
C LYS A 117 -8.46 -38.61 21.76
N ARG A 118 -9.25 -37.99 20.89
CA ARG A 118 -8.78 -37.10 19.82
C ARG A 118 -9.20 -35.67 20.13
N LYS A 119 -8.33 -34.71 19.85
CA LYS A 119 -8.62 -33.28 19.91
C LYS A 119 -8.09 -32.64 18.63
N THR A 120 -8.93 -31.83 18.00
CA THR A 120 -8.56 -30.97 16.87
C THR A 120 -8.70 -29.53 17.32
N VAL A 121 -7.71 -28.70 17.04
CA VAL A 121 -7.76 -27.25 17.23
C VAL A 121 -7.49 -26.62 15.87
N THR A 122 -8.34 -25.70 15.47
CA THR A 122 -8.18 -24.92 14.23
C THR A 122 -8.07 -23.45 14.60
N THR A 123 -7.12 -22.76 13.99
CA THR A 123 -6.93 -21.32 14.11
C THR A 123 -6.81 -20.77 12.70
N THR A 124 -7.59 -19.73 12.41
CA THR A 124 -7.55 -19.01 11.13
C THR A 124 -7.35 -17.54 11.46
N SER A 125 -6.57 -16.82 10.66
CA SER A 125 -6.50 -15.37 10.77
C SER A 125 -6.45 -14.78 9.37
N GLU A 126 -7.16 -13.69 9.15
CA GLU A 126 -7.14 -12.91 7.92
C GLU A 126 -6.77 -11.47 8.26
N SER A 127 -6.06 -10.80 7.37
CA SER A 127 -5.70 -9.40 7.52
C SER A 127 -5.75 -8.66 6.20
N THR A 128 -6.28 -7.45 6.24
CA THR A 128 -6.27 -6.50 5.13
C THR A 128 -5.40 -5.31 5.54
N ILE A 129 -4.41 -4.98 4.71
CA ILE A 129 -3.48 -3.88 4.91
C ILE A 129 -3.65 -2.88 3.78
N ASN A 130 -3.72 -1.60 4.11
CA ASN A 130 -3.82 -0.50 3.16
C ASN A 130 -2.48 0.24 3.09
N GLN A 131 -1.90 0.31 1.90
CA GLN A 131 -0.69 1.10 1.64
C GLN A 131 -1.07 2.36 0.87
N GLY A 132 -1.15 3.49 1.57
CA GLY A 132 -1.42 4.81 1.01
C GLY A 132 -0.28 5.35 0.15
N THR A 133 -0.61 6.28 -0.76
CA THR A 133 0.42 7.10 -1.39
C THR A 133 1.03 8.03 -0.35
N SER A 134 2.36 8.11 -0.31
CA SER A 134 3.11 8.96 0.63
C SER A 134 3.88 10.05 -0.10
N LEU A 135 3.70 11.29 0.34
CA LEU A 135 4.48 12.46 -0.07
C LEU A 135 5.34 12.92 1.11
N ALA A 136 6.64 13.07 0.89
CA ALA A 136 7.59 13.59 1.88
C ALA A 136 8.43 14.73 1.27
N SER A 137 8.21 15.94 1.75
CA SER A 137 8.90 17.14 1.27
C SER A 137 9.76 17.78 2.35
N GLY A 138 11.02 18.09 2.04
CA GLY A 138 11.88 18.96 2.86
C GLY A 138 11.57 20.46 2.72
N GLY A 139 10.60 20.82 1.88
CA GLY A 139 10.06 22.17 1.74
C GLY A 139 8.55 22.15 1.71
N ASP A 140 7.94 22.94 0.82
CA ASP A 140 6.49 22.98 0.65
C ASP A 140 5.96 21.76 -0.15
N VAL A 141 4.68 21.45 0.02
CA VAL A 141 3.91 20.58 -0.88
C VAL A 141 2.79 21.41 -1.49
N GLN A 142 2.70 21.42 -2.82
CA GLN A 142 1.60 22.03 -3.56
C GLN A 142 0.92 20.99 -4.43
N ILE A 143 -0.40 20.86 -4.31
CA ILE A 143 -1.24 20.03 -5.17
C ILE A 143 -2.29 20.92 -5.81
N LEU A 144 -2.25 21.01 -7.14
CA LEU A 144 -3.17 21.77 -7.98
C LEU A 144 -3.94 20.80 -8.87
N SER A 145 -5.26 20.90 -8.83
CA SER A 145 -6.18 20.14 -9.68
C SER A 145 -7.11 21.11 -10.41
N GLY A 146 -7.37 20.81 -11.68
CA GLY A 146 -8.37 21.52 -12.48
C GLY A 146 -9.79 21.04 -12.24
N SER A 147 -9.99 19.96 -11.46
CA SER A 147 -11.32 19.53 -10.99
C SER A 147 -11.23 19.10 -9.52
N ASP A 148 -10.97 17.83 -9.20
CA ASP A 148 -10.99 17.32 -7.83
C ASP A 148 -9.61 16.92 -7.29
N ILE A 149 -9.47 16.97 -5.95
CA ILE A 149 -8.37 16.34 -5.22
C ILE A 149 -8.92 15.27 -4.30
N LEU A 150 -8.43 14.03 -4.43
CA LEU A 150 -8.74 12.92 -3.52
C LEU A 150 -7.47 12.39 -2.85
N LEU A 151 -7.46 12.36 -1.52
CA LEU A 151 -6.45 11.67 -0.71
C LEU A 151 -7.14 10.58 0.11
N ALA A 152 -7.03 9.32 -0.32
CA ALA A 152 -7.64 8.18 0.34
C ALA A 152 -6.59 7.26 0.97
N GLY A 153 -6.46 7.33 2.30
CA GLY A 153 -5.43 6.63 3.08
C GLY A 153 -4.01 7.12 2.82
N SER A 154 -3.87 8.23 2.08
CA SER A 154 -2.60 8.84 1.74
C SER A 154 -2.03 9.68 2.88
N THR A 155 -0.71 9.85 2.90
CA THR A 155 0.00 10.69 3.87
C THR A 155 0.78 11.76 3.14
N VAL A 156 0.65 13.01 3.58
CA VAL A 156 1.40 14.15 3.02
C VAL A 156 2.12 14.86 4.16
N ASN A 157 3.45 14.82 4.11
CA ASN A 157 4.32 15.47 5.07
C ASN A 157 5.19 16.51 4.36
N ALA A 158 5.26 17.70 4.94
CA ALA A 158 6.06 18.82 4.47
C ALA A 158 6.77 19.46 5.67
N ASP A 159 8.05 19.78 5.54
CA ASP A 159 8.74 20.62 6.51
C ASP A 159 8.28 22.09 6.41
N GLY A 160 7.77 22.49 5.24
CA GLY A 160 7.11 23.76 4.99
C GLY A 160 5.58 23.68 5.10
N ASN A 161 4.89 24.34 4.17
CA ASN A 161 3.44 24.37 4.09
C ASN A 161 2.90 23.27 3.17
N ILE A 162 1.66 22.85 3.41
CA ILE A 162 0.88 22.03 2.48
C ILE A 162 -0.24 22.90 1.91
N ALA A 163 -0.27 23.07 0.60
CA ALA A 163 -1.30 23.79 -0.13
C ALA A 163 -2.03 22.84 -1.10
N LEU A 164 -3.35 22.73 -0.94
CA LEU A 164 -4.23 21.97 -1.82
C LEU A 164 -5.20 22.94 -2.49
N GLN A 165 -5.30 22.91 -3.82
CA GLN A 165 -6.23 23.72 -4.59
C GLN A 165 -6.90 22.86 -5.67
N ALA A 166 -8.22 22.79 -5.59
CA ALA A 166 -9.09 22.14 -6.55
C ALA A 166 -10.09 23.19 -7.07
N GLU A 167 -10.56 23.06 -8.31
CA GLU A 167 -11.64 23.92 -8.81
C GLU A 167 -13.00 23.49 -8.22
N ASP A 168 -13.18 22.19 -7.97
CA ASP A 168 -14.40 21.59 -7.47
C ASP A 168 -14.22 21.13 -6.00
N ASP A 169 -13.88 19.86 -5.73
CA ASP A 169 -13.84 19.28 -4.38
C ASP A 169 -12.44 18.87 -3.89
N ILE A 170 -12.24 18.92 -2.57
CA ILE A 170 -11.10 18.31 -1.88
C ILE A 170 -11.63 17.27 -0.89
N GLN A 171 -11.31 16.00 -1.11
CA GLN A 171 -11.73 14.87 -0.30
C GLN A 171 -10.55 14.21 0.41
N LEU A 172 -10.60 14.13 1.74
CA LEU A 172 -9.61 13.48 2.59
C LEU A 172 -10.28 12.30 3.30
N LEU A 173 -10.01 11.09 2.82
CA LEU A 173 -10.65 9.86 3.29
C LEU A 173 -9.63 8.97 4.01
N SER A 174 -10.05 8.35 5.11
CA SER A 174 -9.25 7.33 5.77
C SER A 174 -9.51 5.94 5.18
N THR A 175 -8.48 5.11 5.18
CA THR A 175 -8.56 3.67 4.96
C THR A 175 -8.17 2.95 6.24
N VAL A 176 -8.75 1.78 6.49
CA VAL A 176 -8.61 1.09 7.79
C VAL A 176 -8.12 -0.32 7.56
N ASP A 177 -7.02 -0.66 8.23
CA ASP A 177 -6.51 -2.02 8.28
C ASP A 177 -7.43 -2.91 9.11
N GLN A 178 -7.59 -4.15 8.68
CA GLN A 178 -8.44 -5.12 9.35
C GLN A 178 -7.64 -6.37 9.71
N THR A 179 -7.99 -6.99 10.83
CA THR A 179 -7.46 -8.30 11.22
C THR A 179 -8.54 -9.10 11.95
N SER A 180 -8.79 -10.32 11.49
CA SER A 180 -9.71 -11.29 12.11
C SER A 180 -8.92 -12.52 12.61
N LYS A 181 -9.45 -13.21 13.62
CA LYS A 181 -8.88 -14.42 14.26
C LYS A 181 -9.98 -15.40 14.64
#